data_AF-A0A6N3HG47-F1
#
_entry.id   AF-A0A6N3HG47-F1
#
_cell.length_a   1.000
_cell.length_b   1.000
_cell.length_c   1.000
_cell.angle_alpha   90.00
_cell.angle_beta   90.00
_cell.angle_gamma   90.00
#
_symmetry.space_group_name_H-M   'P 1'
#
loop_
_entity.id
_entity.type
_entity.pdbx_description
1 polymer ?
#
loop_
_entity_poly.entity_id
_entity_poly.type
_entity_poly.pdbx_seq_one_letter_code
_entity_poly.pdbx_strand_id
1 'polypeptide(L)'
;MDGADGAVALAELILDEKADVEGACVAAEQQKALLRAYRKLSPGQREVLRYQYLEKGTLSELAAQKGVSPAAITQTHKRALAALKRHL
;
A
#
# COMPACT_ATOMS: atom_id res chain seq x y z
N MET A 1 -15.26 -20.99 -44.42
CA MET A 1 -14.41 -20.02 -43.70
C MET A 1 -14.98 -19.83 -42.29
N ASP A 2 -15.09 -20.89 -41.47
CA ASP A 2 -15.87 -20.86 -40.20
C ASP A 2 -15.03 -20.77 -38.93
N GLY A 3 -13.70 -20.87 -39.03
CA GLY A 3 -12.83 -20.94 -37.85
C GLY A 3 -12.61 -19.60 -37.14
N ALA A 4 -12.71 -18.49 -37.88
CA ALA A 4 -12.52 -17.15 -37.32
C ALA A 4 -13.76 -16.68 -36.56
N ASP A 5 -14.96 -16.90 -37.10
CA ASP A 5 -16.23 -16.50 -36.46
C ASP A 5 -16.49 -17.26 -35.15
N GLY A 6 -16.15 -18.55 -35.10
CA GLY A 6 -16.26 -19.33 -33.87
C GLY A 6 -15.28 -18.88 -32.77
N ALA A 7 -14.08 -18.43 -33.14
CA ALA A 7 -13.08 -17.92 -32.18
C ALA A 7 -13.50 -16.55 -31.60
N VAL A 8 -14.14 -15.69 -32.40
CA VAL A 8 -14.67 -14.39 -31.96
C VAL A 8 -15.85 -14.60 -30.99
N ALA A 9 -16.79 -15.49 -31.31
CA ALA A 9 -17.93 -15.78 -30.43
C ALA A 9 -17.51 -16.37 -29.08
N LEU A 10 -16.44 -17.18 -29.04
CA LEU A 10 -15.90 -17.72 -27.79
C LEU A 10 -15.20 -16.64 -26.94
N ALA A 11 -14.48 -15.71 -27.57
CA ALA A 11 -13.83 -14.61 -26.87
C ALA A 11 -14.86 -13.67 -26.22
N GLU A 12 -15.97 -13.37 -26.89
CA GLU A 12 -17.08 -12.58 -26.36
C GLU A 12 -17.76 -13.24 -25.13
N LEU A 13 -17.79 -14.57 -25.08
CA LEU A 13 -18.36 -15.34 -23.96
C LEU A 13 -17.43 -15.44 -22.74
N ILE A 14 -16.12 -15.27 -22.92
CA ILE A 14 -15.10 -15.39 -21.86
C ILE A 14 -14.73 -14.02 -21.26
N LEU A 15 -14.94 -12.93 -22.00
CA LEU A 15 -14.67 -11.58 -21.53
C LEU A 15 -15.69 -11.16 -20.46
N ASP A 16 -15.23 -11.10 -19.20
CA ASP A 16 -15.97 -10.43 -18.14
C ASP A 16 -15.77 -8.91 -18.27
N GLU A 17 -16.75 -8.22 -18.86
CA GLU A 17 -16.73 -6.76 -19.01
C GLU A 17 -16.65 -6.00 -17.67
N LYS A 18 -16.93 -6.66 -16.54
CA LYS A 18 -16.79 -6.06 -15.21
C LYS A 18 -15.38 -6.20 -14.64
N ALA A 19 -14.52 -7.00 -15.28
CA ALA A 19 -13.16 -7.19 -14.84
C ALA A 19 -12.29 -5.99 -15.23
N ASP A 20 -12.02 -5.11 -14.26
CA ASP A 20 -11.04 -4.04 -14.40
C ASP A 20 -9.61 -4.58 -14.20
N VAL A 21 -9.13 -5.31 -15.21
CA VAL A 21 -7.79 -5.91 -15.21
C VAL A 21 -6.71 -4.82 -15.17
N GLU A 22 -6.93 -3.69 -15.85
CA GLU A 22 -6.01 -2.56 -15.85
C GLU A 22 -5.88 -1.96 -14.45
N GLY A 23 -7.00 -1.66 -13.79
CA GLY A 23 -7.02 -1.17 -12.42
C GLY A 23 -6.38 -2.14 -11.43
N ALA A 24 -6.61 -3.44 -11.59
CA ALA A 24 -5.95 -4.47 -10.78
C ALA A 24 -4.43 -4.47 -10.97
N CYS A 25 -3.95 -4.34 -12.20
CA CYS A 25 -2.53 -4.23 -12.51
C CYS A 25 -1.92 -2.95 -11.91
N VAL A 26 -2.58 -1.80 -12.05
CA VAL A 26 -2.14 -0.52 -11.48
C VAL A 26 -2.04 -0.61 -9.95
N ALA A 27 -3.06 -1.16 -9.29
CA ALA A 27 -3.07 -1.34 -7.83
C ALA A 27 -1.93 -2.26 -7.36
N ALA A 28 -1.66 -3.35 -8.09
CA ALA A 28 -0.56 -4.25 -7.77
C ALA A 28 0.82 -3.57 -7.88
N GLU A 29 1.04 -2.76 -8.92
CA GLU A 29 2.30 -2.00 -9.07
C GLU A 29 2.44 -0.92 -8.01
N GLN A 30 1.36 -0.20 -7.67
CA GLN A 30 1.36 0.77 -6.56
C GLN A 30 1.68 0.10 -5.23
N GLN A 31 1.12 -1.09 -4.96
CA GLN A 31 1.41 -1.85 -3.74
C GLN A 31 2.88 -2.28 -3.69
N LYS A 32 3.46 -2.74 -4.81
CA LYS A 32 4.89 -3.07 -4.91
C LYS A 32 5.76 -1.84 -4.66
N ALA A 33 5.43 -0.69 -5.25
CA ALA A 33 6.14 0.57 -5.04
C ALA A 33 6.10 1.00 -3.58
N LEU A 34 4.91 0.97 -2.96
CA LEU A 34 4.73 1.29 -1.54
C LEU A 34 5.54 0.36 -0.64
N LEU A 35 5.55 -0.95 -0.92
CA LEU A 35 6.33 -1.92 -0.15
C LEU A 35 7.84 -1.65 -0.27
N ARG A 36 8.33 -1.31 -1.46
CA ARG A 36 9.72 -0.91 -1.69
C ARG A 36 10.07 0.36 -0.93
N ALA A 37 9.18 1.36 -0.92
CA ALA A 37 9.33 2.59 -0.16
C ALA A 37 9.36 2.33 1.35
N TYR A 38 8.43 1.52 1.85
CA TYR A 38 8.32 1.13 3.25
C TYR A 38 9.58 0.42 3.76
N ARG A 39 10.20 -0.44 2.94
CA ARG A 39 11.47 -1.14 3.28
C ARG A 39 12.65 -0.19 3.46
N LYS A 40 12.63 1.01 2.86
CA LYS A 40 13.69 2.03 2.99
C LYS A 40 13.58 2.86 4.28
N LEU A 41 12.45 2.76 4.98
CA LEU A 41 12.24 3.48 6.23
C LEU A 41 13.11 2.92 7.36
N SER A 42 13.55 3.81 8.26
CA SER A 42 14.24 3.39 9.47
C SER A 42 13.35 2.51 10.36
N PRO A 43 13.92 1.68 11.25
CA PRO A 43 13.14 0.85 12.16
C PRO A 43 12.09 1.64 12.95
N GLY A 44 12.46 2.81 13.50
CA GLY A 44 11.54 3.66 14.25
C GLY A 44 10.42 4.26 13.38
N GLN A 45 10.70 4.61 12.12
CA GLN A 45 9.67 5.07 11.19
C GLN A 45 8.68 3.96 10.84
N ARG A 46 9.17 2.75 10.58
CA ARG A 46 8.33 1.57 10.29
C ARG A 46 7.43 1.21 11.47
N GLU A 47 7.98 1.24 12.67
CA GLU A 47 7.28 0.93 13.91
C GLU A 47 6.09 1.87 14.14
N VAL A 48 6.31 3.18 14.03
CA VAL A 48 5.24 4.17 14.25
C VAL A 48 4.11 4.01 13.23
N LEU A 49 4.44 3.76 11.96
CA LEU A 49 3.41 3.51 10.93
C LEU A 49 2.70 2.17 11.12
N ARG A 50 3.42 1.10 11.47
CA ARG A 50 2.81 -0.21 11.74
C ARG A 50 1.83 -0.10 12.90
N TYR A 51 2.24 0.53 13.99
CA TYR A 51 1.39 0.70 15.17
C TYR A 51 0.08 1.43 14.83
N GLN A 52 0.18 2.53 14.08
CA GLN A 52 -1.00 3.34 13.73
C GLN A 52 -1.92 2.67 12.71
N TYR A 53 -1.36 2.10 11.64
CA TYR A 53 -2.16 1.66 10.48
C TYR A 53 -2.47 0.15 10.48
N LEU A 54 -1.62 -0.68 11.06
CA LEU A 54 -1.80 -2.13 11.10
C LEU A 54 -2.34 -2.60 12.45
N GLU A 55 -1.79 -2.05 13.54
CA GLU A 55 -2.19 -2.41 14.91
C GLU A 55 -3.36 -1.54 15.42
N LYS A 56 -3.75 -0.50 14.66
CA LYS A 56 -4.86 0.43 14.97
C LYS A 56 -4.72 1.17 16.30
N GLY A 57 -3.51 1.30 16.82
CA GLY A 57 -3.22 2.09 18.01
C GLY A 57 -3.03 3.57 17.68
N THR A 58 -2.96 4.40 18.72
CA THR A 58 -2.72 5.83 18.62
C THR A 58 -1.26 6.20 18.88
N LEU A 59 -0.81 7.33 18.35
CA LEU A 59 0.55 7.83 18.60
C LEU A 59 0.80 8.13 20.08
N SER A 60 -0.25 8.48 20.83
CA SER A 60 -0.17 8.73 22.27
C SER A 60 0.06 7.44 23.06
N GLU A 61 -0.65 6.36 22.73
CA GLU A 61 -0.46 5.05 23.35
C GLU A 61 0.94 4.51 23.07
N LEU A 62 1.45 4.66 21.85
CA LEU A 62 2.81 4.27 21.51
C LEU A 62 3.87 5.07 22.29
N ALA A 63 3.62 6.37 22.50
CA ALA A 63 4.51 7.23 23.28
C ALA A 63 4.55 6.78 24.75
N ALA A 64 3.39 6.49 25.33
CA ALA A 64 3.27 5.96 26.69
C ALA A 64 3.96 4.60 26.83
N GLN A 65 3.73 3.67 25.89
CA GLN A 65 4.37 2.35 25.87
C GLN A 65 5.90 2.44 25.82
N LYS A 66 6.44 3.43 25.09
CA LYS A 66 7.89 3.64 24.95
C LYS A 66 8.52 4.51 26.03
N GLY A 67 7.73 5.13 26.91
CA GLY A 67 8.21 6.08 27.90
C GLY A 67 8.85 7.33 27.29
N VAL A 68 8.36 7.78 26.12
CA VAL A 68 8.86 8.97 25.42
C VAL A 68 7.76 10.02 25.26
N SER A 69 8.14 11.25 24.91
CA SER A 69 7.15 12.31 24.72
C SER A 69 6.25 12.06 23.50
N PRO A 70 4.94 12.41 23.57
CA PRO A 70 4.04 12.33 22.41
C PRO A 70 4.52 13.14 21.20
N ALA A 71 5.22 14.25 21.44
CA ALA A 71 5.82 15.07 20.41
C ALA A 71 6.92 14.32 19.63
N ALA A 72 7.75 13.52 20.31
CA ALA A 72 8.80 12.73 19.66
C ALA A 72 8.22 11.66 18.72
N ILE A 73 7.16 10.96 19.14
CA ILE A 73 6.46 9.99 18.29
C ILE A 73 5.76 10.70 17.12
N THR A 74 5.08 11.82 17.38
CA THR A 74 4.43 12.63 16.32
C THR A 74 5.43 13.11 15.28
N GLN A 75 6.60 13.58 15.71
CA GLN A 75 7.66 14.01 14.81
C GLN A 75 8.23 12.84 14.00
N THR A 76 8.35 11.67 14.62
CA THR A 76 8.79 10.43 13.94
C THR A 76 7.76 10.00 12.90
N HIS A 77 6.47 10.04 13.23
CA HIS A 77 5.36 9.79 12.30
C HIS A 77 5.41 10.72 11.08
N LYS A 78 5.52 12.05 11.30
CA LYS A 78 5.64 13.03 10.21
C LYS A 78 6.84 12.75 9.30
N ARG A 79 7.99 12.43 9.89
CA ARG A 79 9.20 12.07 9.13
C ARG A 79 9.04 10.75 8.37
N ALA A 80 8.31 9.78 8.93
CA ALA A 80 8.01 8.52 8.26
C ALA A 80 7.15 8.74 7.00
N LEU A 81 6.09 9.55 7.10
CA LEU A 81 5.25 9.92 5.95
C LEU A 81 6.03 10.68 4.87
N ALA A 82 6.87 11.64 5.28
CA ALA A 82 7.73 12.37 4.34
C ALA A 82 8.73 11.44 3.64
N ALA A 83 9.32 10.49 4.37
CA ALA A 83 10.23 9.51 3.81
C ALA A 83 9.52 8.54 2.85
N LEU A 84 8.30 8.09 3.19
CA LEU A 84 7.48 7.28 2.28
C LEU A 84 7.23 8.02 0.97
N LYS A 85 6.78 9.28 1.04
CA LYS A 85 6.49 10.10 -0.16
C LYS A 85 7.74 10.31 -1.03
N ARG A 86 8.94 10.37 -0.44
CA ARG A 86 10.20 10.50 -1.17
C ARG A 86 10.65 9.19 -1.83
N HIS A 87 10.16 8.05 -1.37
CA HIS A 87 10.59 6.73 -1.83
C HIS A 87 9.56 5.99 -2.70
N LEU A 88 8.32 6.50 -2.73
CA LEU A 88 7.30 6.22 -3.74
C LEU A 88 7.68 6.85 -5.07
#